data_AF-A0A8J3QCV7-F1
#
_entry.id   AF-A0A8J3QCV7-F1
#
_cell.length_a   1.000
_cell.length_b   1.000
_cell.length_c   1.000
_cell.angle_alpha   90.00
_cell.angle_beta   90.00
_cell.angle_gamma   90.00
#
_symmetry.space_group_name_H-M   'P 1'
#
loop_
_entity.id
_entity.type
_entity.pdbx_description
1 polymer ?
#
loop_
_entity_poly.entity_id
_entity_poly.type
_entity_poly.pdbx_seq_one_letter_code
_entity_poly.pdbx_strand_id
1 'polypeptide(L)'
;MTEPAKNPEPLIVTVTATITDGQVVRWFTSEFSAKRVNSIVSASRNGVHIDAWLHEIPEGLLDKARDAWHALQRREDVKHLATHYSRFLSDDLVPIQPARD
;
A
#
# COMPACT_ATOMS: atom_id res chain seq x y z
N MET A 1 24.70 -21.99 8.09
CA MET A 1 24.44 -20.70 7.41
C MET A 1 22.99 -20.72 6.99
N THR A 2 22.13 -20.08 7.78
CA THR A 2 20.70 -19.97 7.48
C THR A 2 20.54 -18.81 6.50
N GLU A 3 19.91 -19.03 5.35
CA GLU A 3 19.53 -17.94 4.44
C GLU A 3 18.79 -16.85 5.22
N PRO A 4 19.08 -15.55 4.99
CA PRO A 4 18.24 -14.50 5.56
C PRO A 4 16.83 -14.70 5.03
N ALA A 5 15.86 -14.76 5.95
CA ALA A 5 14.46 -14.93 5.61
C ALA A 5 14.10 -13.94 4.49
N LYS A 6 13.74 -14.49 3.33
CA LYS A 6 13.15 -13.75 2.21
C LYS A 6 12.02 -12.92 2.81
N ASN A 7 12.19 -11.61 2.92
CA ASN A 7 11.21 -10.74 3.54
C ASN A 7 9.87 -11.01 2.84
N PRO A 8 8.88 -11.62 3.50
CA PRO A 8 7.63 -11.98 2.82
C PRO A 8 7.02 -10.67 2.31
N GLU A 9 6.52 -10.69 1.09
CA GLU A 9 5.94 -9.54 0.40
C GLU A 9 5.10 -8.65 1.33
N PRO A 10 5.03 -7.32 1.11
CA PRO A 10 4.10 -6.49 1.86
C PRO A 10 2.68 -6.94 1.51
N LEU A 11 2.05 -7.68 2.42
CA LEU A 11 0.83 -8.46 2.21
C LEU A 11 -0.43 -7.61 2.00
N ILE A 12 -0.41 -6.34 2.38
CA ILE A 12 -1.61 -5.49 2.41
C ILE A 12 -1.35 -4.16 1.74
N VAL A 13 -2.20 -3.87 0.76
CA VAL A 13 -2.25 -2.59 0.07
C VAL A 13 -3.64 -2.02 0.26
N THR A 14 -3.72 -0.80 0.76
CA THR A 14 -4.98 -0.06 0.84
C THR A 14 -4.93 1.16 -0.04
N VAL A 15 -6.05 1.48 -0.68
CA VAL A 15 -6.24 2.73 -1.43
C VAL A 15 -7.34 3.51 -0.74
N THR A 16 -7.02 4.71 -0.24
CA THR A 16 -7.96 5.57 0.49
C THR A 16 -8.17 6.86 -0.29
N ALA A 17 -9.43 7.26 -0.46
CA ALA A 17 -9.74 8.58 -1.00
C ALA A 17 -9.43 9.68 0.03
N THR A 18 -8.80 10.77 -0.39
CA THR A 18 -8.54 11.94 0.46
C THR A 18 -9.05 13.21 -0.21
N ILE A 19 -9.48 14.18 0.61
CA ILE A 19 -10.05 15.44 0.12
C ILE A 19 -9.01 16.24 -0.68
N THR A 20 -7.75 16.24 -0.22
CA THR A 20 -6.68 17.05 -0.80
C THR A 20 -5.94 16.31 -1.92
N ASP A 21 -5.63 15.03 -1.75
CA ASP A 21 -4.72 14.30 -2.63
C ASP A 21 -5.44 13.36 -3.60
N GLY A 22 -6.77 13.29 -3.52
CA GLY A 22 -7.60 12.43 -4.35
C GLY A 22 -7.55 10.99 -3.86
N GLN A 23 -6.43 10.30 -4.05
CA GLN A 23 -6.20 8.94 -3.56
C GLN A 23 -4.79 8.81 -2.96
N VAL A 24 -4.68 7.97 -1.93
CA VAL A 24 -3.41 7.58 -1.30
C VAL A 24 -3.32 6.07 -1.26
N VAL A 25 -2.25 5.53 -1.80
CA VAL A 25 -1.89 4.11 -1.73
C VAL A 25 -0.94 3.90 -0.56
N ARG A 26 -1.18 2.87 0.25
CA ARG A 26 -0.33 2.52 1.40
C ARG A 26 0.00 1.04 1.37
N TRP A 27 1.28 0.73 1.57
CA TRP A 27 1.79 -0.63 1.68
C TRP A 27 2.16 -0.95 3.13
N PHE A 28 1.69 -2.10 3.60
CA PHE A 28 1.91 -2.57 4.96
C PHE A 28 2.54 -3.96 4.95
N THR A 29 3.35 -4.24 5.97
CA THR A 29 3.97 -5.55 6.20
C THR A 29 3.06 -6.52 6.94
N SER A 30 1.98 -6.04 7.57
CA SER A 30 1.04 -6.89 8.33
C SER A 30 -0.35 -6.25 8.48
N GLU A 31 -1.36 -7.07 8.79
CA GLU A 31 -2.70 -6.59 9.19
C GLU A 31 -2.64 -5.67 10.40
N PHE A 32 -1.77 -5.98 11.37
CA PHE A 32 -1.61 -5.17 12.58
C PHE A 32 -1.12 -3.75 12.24
N SER A 33 -0.11 -3.64 11.37
CA SER A 33 0.39 -2.35 10.89
C SER A 33 -0.68 -1.59 10.11
N ALA A 34 -1.44 -2.29 9.28
CA ALA A 34 -2.52 -1.69 8.49
C ALA A 34 -3.67 -1.15 9.34
N LYS A 35 -4.10 -1.87 10.39
CA LYS A 35 -5.12 -1.41 11.35
C LYS A 35 -4.69 -0.14 12.10
N ARG A 36 -3.38 0.04 12.31
CA ARG A 36 -2.82 1.24 12.96
C ARG A 36 -2.42 2.34 11.96
N VAL A 37 -2.62 2.11 10.66
CA VAL A 37 -2.21 3.03 9.58
C VAL A 37 -0.70 3.30 9.59
N ASN A 38 0.10 2.32 10.04
CA ASN A 38 1.56 2.37 10.06
C ASN A 38 2.12 1.74 8.77
N SER A 39 2.03 2.46 7.65
CA SER A 39 2.58 2.00 6.37
C SER A 39 4.10 2.06 6.36
N ILE A 40 4.76 1.22 5.55
CA ILE A 40 6.21 1.34 5.29
C ILE A 40 6.52 2.25 4.10
N VAL A 41 5.59 2.31 3.15
CA VAL A 41 5.64 3.18 1.97
C VAL A 41 4.22 3.68 1.71
N SER A 42 4.10 4.94 1.30
CA SER A 42 2.85 5.47 0.76
C SER A 42 3.10 6.33 -0.47
N ALA A 43 2.12 6.35 -1.38
CA ALA A 43 2.15 7.16 -2.59
C ALA A 43 0.84 7.96 -2.67
N SER A 44 0.98 9.27 -2.92
CA SER A 44 -0.13 10.20 -3.13
C SER A 44 0.20 11.08 -4.35
N ARG A 45 -0.69 12.00 -4.74
CA ARG A 45 -0.32 13.02 -5.73
C ARG A 45 0.89 13.87 -5.32
N ASN A 46 1.17 14.03 -4.03
CA ASN A 46 2.26 14.89 -3.56
C ASN A 46 3.64 14.22 -3.66
N GLY A 47 3.69 12.88 -3.77
CA GLY A 47 4.95 12.14 -3.84
C GLY A 47 4.86 10.75 -3.20
N VAL A 48 6.04 10.15 -3.05
CA VAL A 48 6.25 8.88 -2.33
C VAL A 48 6.87 9.19 -0.97
N HIS A 49 6.26 8.67 0.09
CA HIS A 49 6.76 8.74 1.46
C HIS A 49 7.26 7.36 1.92
N ILE A 50 8.37 7.34 2.65
CA ILE A 50 8.98 6.12 3.19
C ILE A 50 9.05 6.29 4.71
N ASP A 51 8.33 5.43 5.43
CA ASP A 51 8.17 5.46 6.89
C ASP A 51 8.99 4.35 7.59
N ALA A 52 9.92 3.74 6.86
CA ALA A 52 10.77 2.63 7.31
C ALA A 52 12.21 2.80 6.82
N TRP A 53 13.12 1.95 7.30
CA TRP A 53 14.48 1.93 6.78
C TRP A 53 14.54 1.27 5.40
N LEU A 54 15.45 1.73 4.54
CA LEU A 54 15.56 1.23 3.16
C LEU A 54 15.77 -0.29 3.07
N HIS A 55 16.48 -0.90 4.02
CA HIS A 55 16.70 -2.35 4.04
C HIS A 55 15.47 -3.16 4.47
N GLU A 56 14.46 -2.50 5.05
CA GLU A 56 13.18 -3.11 5.42
C GLU A 56 12.18 -3.07 4.26
N ILE A 57 12.47 -2.29 3.22
CA ILE A 57 11.62 -2.14 2.05
C ILE A 57 11.77 -3.38 1.16
N PRO A 58 10.67 -4.11 0.87
CA PRO A 58 10.69 -5.23 -0.05
C PRO A 58 11.21 -4.82 -1.43
N GLU A 59 11.94 -5.73 -2.08
CA GLU A 59 12.50 -5.51 -3.40
C GLU A 59 11.39 -5.13 -4.41
N GLY A 60 11.67 -4.12 -5.25
CA GLY A 60 10.72 -3.60 -6.24
C GLY A 60 9.56 -2.77 -5.67
N LEU A 61 9.40 -2.64 -4.34
CA LEU A 61 8.30 -1.86 -3.78
C LEU A 61 8.42 -0.36 -4.10
N LEU A 62 9.64 0.20 -4.09
CA LEU A 62 9.85 1.60 -4.44
C LEU A 62 9.50 1.91 -5.89
N ASP A 63 9.72 0.97 -6.80
CA ASP A 63 9.34 1.13 -8.21
C ASP A 63 7.81 1.09 -8.35
N LYS A 64 7.14 0.14 -7.71
CA LYS A 64 5.66 0.10 -7.64
C LYS A 64 5.07 1.39 -7.06
N ALA A 65 5.69 1.94 -6.01
CA ALA A 65 5.26 3.20 -5.41
C ALA A 65 5.47 4.39 -6.35
N ARG A 66 6.56 4.40 -7.11
CA ARG A 66 6.83 5.42 -8.14
C ARG A 66 5.81 5.35 -9.28
N ASP A 67 5.48 4.14 -9.74
CA ASP A 67 4.45 3.94 -10.77
C ASP A 67 3.08 4.43 -10.31
N ALA A 68 2.69 4.08 -9.09
CA ALA A 68 1.46 4.58 -8.47
C ALA A 68 1.44 6.11 -8.36
N TRP A 69 2.55 6.72 -7.93
CA TRP A 69 2.67 8.18 -7.88
C TRP A 69 2.48 8.82 -9.27
N HIS A 70 3.10 8.26 -10.31
CA HIS A 70 2.93 8.74 -11.68
C HIS A 70 1.48 8.63 -12.17
N ALA A 71 0.79 7.53 -11.87
CA ALA A 71 -0.64 7.36 -12.17
C ALA A 71 -1.50 8.40 -11.43
N LEU A 72 -1.25 8.60 -10.14
CA LEU A 72 -1.96 9.58 -9.31
C LEU A 72 -1.77 11.01 -9.81
N GLN A 73 -0.55 11.37 -10.23
CA GLN A 73 -0.25 12.67 -10.85
C GLN A 73 -1.11 12.93 -12.09
N ARG A 74 -1.38 11.89 -12.90
CA ARG A 74 -2.30 11.93 -14.05
C ARG A 74 -3.78 11.83 -13.68
N ARG A 75 -4.10 11.74 -12.38
CA ARG A 75 -5.46 11.54 -11.83
C ARG A 75 -6.11 10.23 -12.27
N GLU A 76 -5.31 9.21 -12.53
CA GLU A 76 -5.80 7.87 -12.84
C GLU A 76 -6.34 7.16 -11.60
N ASP A 77 -7.25 6.21 -11.81
CA ASP A 77 -7.76 5.38 -10.72
C ASP A 77 -6.81 4.23 -10.40
N VAL A 78 -6.34 4.19 -9.15
CA VAL A 78 -5.39 3.18 -8.65
C VAL A 78 -6.03 2.18 -7.69
N LYS A 79 -7.36 2.16 -7.54
CA LYS A 79 -8.06 1.20 -6.67
C LYS A 79 -7.74 -0.26 -6.94
N HIS A 80 -7.39 -0.58 -8.19
CA HIS A 80 -6.97 -1.93 -8.58
C HIS A 80 -5.68 -2.40 -7.87
N LEU A 81 -4.88 -1.48 -7.33
CA LEU A 81 -3.70 -1.81 -6.51
C LEU A 81 -4.08 -2.29 -5.10
N ALA A 82 -5.30 -2.01 -4.63
CA ALA A 82 -5.72 -2.41 -3.31
C ALA A 82 -5.87 -3.94 -3.24
N THR A 83 -5.32 -4.54 -2.19
CA THR A 83 -5.60 -5.93 -1.84
C THR A 83 -6.65 -6.03 -0.74
N HIS A 84 -6.86 -4.96 0.03
CA HIS A 84 -7.83 -4.88 1.11
C HIS A 84 -8.57 -3.54 1.07
N TYR A 85 -9.81 -3.54 1.56
CA TYR A 85 -10.52 -2.31 1.92
C TYR A 85 -10.78 -2.27 3.42
N SER A 86 -10.74 -1.07 3.98
CA SER A 86 -11.23 -0.80 5.33
C SER A 86 -12.72 -0.47 5.24
N ARG A 87 -13.52 -1.12 6.09
CA ARG A 87 -14.94 -0.78 6.22
C ARG A 87 -15.03 0.47 7.12
N PHE A 88 -15.63 1.55 6.63
CA PHE A 88 -15.67 2.89 7.26
C PHE A 88 -16.19 2.98 8.72
N LEU A 89 -16.60 1.85 9.32
CA LEU A 89 -17.11 1.74 10.70
C LEU A 89 -16.58 0.50 11.45
N SER A 90 -15.58 -0.20 10.89
CA SER A 90 -14.91 -1.33 11.53
C SER A 90 -13.41 -1.25 11.30
N ASP A 91 -12.61 -1.61 12.30
CA ASP A 91 -11.17 -1.82 12.15
C ASP A 91 -10.85 -3.08 11.30
N ASP A 92 -11.88 -3.70 10.70
CA ASP A 92 -11.71 -4.84 9.81
C ASP A 92 -11.15 -4.41 8.46
N LEU A 93 -9.99 -5.01 8.15
CA LEU A 93 -9.43 -5.07 6.81
C LEU A 93 -10.02 -6.29 6.12
N VAL A 94 -10.77 -6.07 5.05
CA VAL A 94 -11.40 -7.15 4.30
C VAL A 94 -10.63 -7.35 3.00
N PRO A 95 -10.14 -8.57 2.72
CA PRO A 95 -9.51 -8.88 1.44
C PRO A 95 -10.46 -8.62 0.27
N ILE A 96 -9.94 -8.01 -0.78
CA ILE A 96 -10.65 -7.85 -2.05
C ILE A 96 -10.60 -9.22 -2.74
N GLN A 97 -11.76 -9.85 -2.88
CA GLN A 97 -11.84 -11.08 -3.69
C GLN A 97 -11.61 -10.69 -5.15
N PRO A 98 -10.74 -11.41 -5.89
CA PRO A 98 -10.68 -11.23 -7.34
C PRO A 98 -12.07 -11.53 -7.92
N ALA A 99 -12.49 -10.74 -8.91
CA ALA A 99 -13.71 -11.03 -9.63
C ALA A 99 -13.60 -12.47 -10.16
N ARG A 100 -14.57 -13.32 -9.83
CA ARG A 100 -14.65 -14.64 -10.43
C ARG A 100 -15.05 -14.42 -11.89
N ASP A 101 -14.18 -14.84 -12.81
CA ASP A 101 -14.45 -14.90 -14.25
C ASP A 101 -15.60 -15.86 -14.57
#